data_AF-A0A4Y9SJF7-F1
#
_entry.id   AF-A0A4Y9SJF7-F1
#
_cell.length_a   1.000
_cell.length_b   1.000
_cell.length_c   1.000
_cell.angle_alpha   90.00
_cell.angle_beta   90.00
_cell.angle_gamma   90.00
#
_symmetry.space_group_name_H-M   'P 1'
#
loop_
_entity.id
_entity.type
_entity.pdbx_description
1 polymer ?
#
loop_
_entity_poly.entity_id
_entity_poly.type
_entity_poly.pdbx_seq_one_letter_code
_entity_poly.pdbx_strand_id
1 'polypeptide(L)'
;MKERGLAWSTLLAAGSLCAALSAPAHSAIITYNFEAYDDGAVVTTLPGVSLSNAMVLRSGMSLNEIGFPPKSGAAVIIDDGAPIALSFASGVYSVAGYFNYTSGLRLDAYDSADQLLGTVFSSYLANLADGSGDPGSLPNELLSFGTGSPLIAKVVLSGDPAGYSFTLDDLTIVTADRQGVPEPGSWALLALGAACLVGSRLRWRG
;
A
#
# COMPACT_ATOMS: atom_id res chain seq x y z
N MET A 1 -4.64 81.04 -8.26
CA MET A 1 -3.25 80.62 -8.54
C MET A 1 -2.69 79.92 -7.32
N LYS A 2 -2.25 78.65 -7.51
CA LYS A 2 -1.24 77.87 -6.76
C LYS A 2 -1.45 77.69 -5.25
N GLU A 3 -1.92 76.53 -4.77
CA GLU A 3 -1.34 75.18 -4.72
C GLU A 3 -0.63 74.86 -3.38
N ARG A 4 -0.78 73.58 -2.97
CA ARG A 4 0.06 72.72 -2.12
C ARG A 4 -0.33 72.62 -0.63
N GLY A 5 -0.55 71.44 -0.07
CA GLY A 5 -0.40 70.10 -0.63
C GLY A 5 -0.56 68.98 0.41
N LEU A 6 -0.26 67.76 -0.07
CA LEU A 6 0.04 66.53 0.67
C LEU A 6 -1.12 65.93 1.49
N ALA A 7 -1.37 64.62 1.52
CA ALA A 7 -0.69 63.46 0.95
C ALA A 7 -1.42 62.21 1.49
N TRP A 8 -1.41 61.13 0.69
CA TRP A 8 -1.37 59.73 1.14
C TRP A 8 -2.70 59.18 1.70
N SER A 9 -3.14 57.96 1.45
CA SER A 9 -2.60 56.80 0.74
C SER A 9 -3.65 55.70 0.84
N THR A 10 -3.94 55.04 -0.29
CA THR A 10 -4.29 53.62 -0.43
C THR A 10 -4.71 52.86 0.85
N LEU A 11 -6.00 52.58 1.01
CA LEU A 11 -6.48 51.53 1.92
C LEU A 11 -6.23 50.17 1.26
N LEU A 12 -5.10 49.57 1.63
CA LEU A 12 -4.70 48.20 1.32
C LEU A 12 -5.45 47.21 2.22
N ALA A 13 -6.11 46.25 1.57
CA ALA A 13 -6.27 44.82 1.87
C ALA A 13 -6.29 44.30 3.32
N ALA A 14 -7.29 43.47 3.61
CA ALA A 14 -7.07 42.18 4.28
C ALA A 14 -8.22 41.22 3.91
N GLY A 15 -8.03 40.46 2.83
CA GLY A 15 -8.82 39.26 2.59
C GLY A 15 -8.43 38.18 3.62
N SER A 16 -9.41 37.42 4.10
CA SER A 16 -9.12 36.23 4.90
C SER A 16 -10.19 35.17 4.63
N LEU A 17 -10.07 34.52 3.48
CA LEU A 17 -10.70 33.23 3.21
C LEU A 17 -9.66 32.14 3.50
N CYS A 18 -9.53 31.74 4.76
CA CYS A 18 -8.78 30.52 5.12
C CYS A 18 -9.79 29.38 5.30
N ALA A 19 -10.15 28.72 4.21
CA ALA A 19 -10.77 27.40 4.27
C ALA A 19 -9.66 26.40 4.69
N ALA A 20 -9.66 25.99 5.96
CA ALA A 20 -8.86 24.86 6.41
C ALA A 20 -9.49 23.57 5.85
N LEU A 21 -9.04 23.15 4.67
CA LEU A 21 -9.40 21.87 4.08
C LEU A 21 -8.65 20.77 4.85
N SER A 22 -9.32 20.11 5.80
CA SER A 22 -8.84 18.84 6.32
C SER A 22 -9.10 17.78 5.25
N ALA A 23 -8.05 17.36 4.53
CA ALA A 23 -8.18 16.25 3.59
C ALA A 23 -8.38 14.93 4.35
N PRO A 24 -9.31 14.06 3.95
CA PRO A 24 -9.42 12.73 4.53
C PRO A 24 -8.14 11.93 4.21
N ALA A 25 -7.71 11.10 5.16
CA ALA A 25 -6.70 10.08 4.86
C ALA A 25 -7.22 9.21 3.72
N HIS A 26 -6.50 9.19 2.60
CA HIS A 26 -6.85 8.36 1.46
C HIS A 26 -6.14 7.02 1.62
N SER A 27 -6.84 5.93 1.28
CA SER A 27 -6.23 4.63 1.15
C SER A 27 -6.22 4.30 -0.34
N ALA A 28 -5.05 3.93 -0.87
CA ALA A 28 -4.92 3.52 -2.25
C ALA A 28 -4.87 1.99 -2.34
N ILE A 29 -5.54 1.44 -3.36
CA ILE A 29 -5.41 0.04 -3.74
C ILE A 29 -4.36 -0.02 -4.84
N ILE A 30 -3.31 -0.80 -4.63
CA ILE A 30 -2.24 -1.04 -5.62
C ILE A 30 -2.22 -2.53 -5.93
N THR A 31 -2.23 -2.88 -7.22
CA THR A 31 -2.09 -4.25 -7.70
C THR A 31 -0.84 -4.38 -8.55
N TYR A 32 -0.02 -5.39 -8.24
CA TYR A 32 1.17 -5.76 -9.00
C TYR A 32 0.90 -7.06 -9.75
N ASN A 33 0.98 -7.00 -11.08
CA ASN A 33 0.69 -8.10 -12.01
C ASN A 33 1.93 -8.63 -12.75
N PHE A 34 3.13 -8.18 -12.37
CA PHE A 34 4.43 -8.68 -12.83
C PHE A 34 4.73 -8.64 -14.35
N GLU A 35 3.84 -8.15 -15.20
CA GLU A 35 3.98 -8.18 -16.67
C GLU A 35 5.20 -7.44 -17.23
N ALA A 36 5.67 -6.43 -16.49
CA ALA A 36 6.80 -5.59 -16.87
C ALA A 36 8.16 -6.30 -16.72
N TYR A 37 8.19 -7.51 -16.15
CA TYR A 37 9.41 -8.26 -15.89
C TYR A 37 9.63 -9.38 -16.92
N ASP A 38 10.88 -9.61 -17.26
CA ASP A 38 11.27 -10.74 -18.13
C ASP A 38 11.16 -12.08 -17.40
N ASP A 39 11.09 -13.17 -18.16
CA ASP A 39 11.07 -14.52 -17.61
C ASP A 39 12.41 -14.88 -16.96
N GLY A 40 12.35 -15.51 -15.78
CA GLY A 40 13.51 -15.79 -14.93
C GLY A 40 14.05 -14.57 -14.18
N ALA A 41 13.42 -13.39 -14.30
CA ALA A 41 13.88 -12.21 -13.58
C ALA A 41 13.63 -12.35 -12.07
N VAL A 42 14.68 -12.20 -11.26
CA VAL A 42 14.56 -12.09 -9.81
C VAL A 42 13.99 -10.72 -9.45
N VAL A 43 12.88 -10.70 -8.72
CA VAL A 43 12.18 -9.48 -8.31
C VAL A 43 12.52 -9.17 -6.86
N THR A 44 13.33 -8.14 -6.65
CA THR A 44 13.73 -7.69 -5.30
C THR A 44 12.94 -6.46 -4.83
N THR A 45 12.30 -5.74 -5.75
CA THR A 45 11.59 -4.49 -5.45
C THR A 45 10.41 -4.27 -6.38
N LEU A 46 9.28 -3.89 -5.80
CA LEU A 46 8.13 -3.26 -6.44
C LEU A 46 7.98 -1.85 -5.86
N PRO A 47 7.25 -0.93 -6.51
CA PRO A 47 6.95 0.38 -5.92
C PRO A 47 6.36 0.26 -4.50
N GLY A 48 7.13 0.61 -3.46
CA GLY A 48 6.69 0.56 -2.06
C GLY A 48 6.83 -0.80 -1.36
N VAL A 49 7.33 -1.84 -2.04
CA VAL A 49 7.49 -3.20 -1.49
C VAL A 49 8.88 -3.73 -1.81
N SER A 50 9.61 -4.20 -0.80
CA SER A 50 10.84 -4.99 -0.99
C SER A 50 10.50 -6.47 -0.89
N LEU A 51 11.09 -7.28 -1.76
CA LEU A 51 10.83 -8.71 -1.87
C LEU A 51 12.13 -9.49 -1.72
N SER A 52 12.03 -10.70 -1.18
CA SER A 52 13.08 -11.71 -1.26
C SER A 52 12.51 -13.02 -1.80
N ASN A 53 13.39 -13.81 -2.43
CA ASN A 53 13.08 -15.16 -2.92
C ASN A 53 11.91 -15.18 -3.92
N ALA A 54 11.80 -14.17 -4.77
CA ALA A 54 10.76 -14.08 -5.79
C ALA A 54 11.39 -14.02 -7.19
N MET A 55 10.98 -14.93 -8.07
CA MET A 55 11.40 -14.96 -9.47
C MET A 55 10.17 -14.95 -10.37
N VAL A 56 10.22 -14.24 -11.50
CA VAL A 56 9.12 -14.20 -12.47
C VAL A 56 9.18 -15.39 -13.41
N LEU A 57 8.05 -16.07 -13.59
CA LEU A 57 7.85 -17.05 -14.66
C LEU A 57 6.72 -16.58 -15.57
N ARG A 58 6.88 -16.80 -16.88
CA ARG A 58 5.90 -16.40 -17.89
C ARG A 58 5.29 -17.60 -18.63
N SER A 59 3.98 -17.51 -18.87
CA SER A 59 3.22 -18.48 -19.68
C SER A 59 3.75 -18.54 -21.12
N GLY A 60 3.80 -19.75 -21.67
CA GLY A 60 4.40 -20.01 -22.97
C GLY A 60 5.93 -19.93 -22.99
N MET A 61 6.56 -19.74 -21.82
CA MET A 61 8.02 -19.79 -21.63
C MET A 61 8.38 -20.79 -20.52
N SER A 62 8.81 -20.32 -19.34
CA SER A 62 9.26 -21.21 -18.26
C SER A 62 8.13 -21.63 -17.31
N LEU A 63 6.99 -20.94 -17.30
CA LEU A 63 5.84 -21.34 -16.49
C LEU A 63 5.17 -22.59 -17.08
N ASN A 64 4.82 -23.56 -16.23
CA ASN A 64 3.90 -24.63 -16.60
C ASN A 64 2.45 -24.13 -16.40
N GLU A 65 1.92 -23.38 -17.37
CA GLU A 65 0.58 -22.78 -17.24
C GLU A 65 -0.57 -23.79 -17.16
N ILE A 66 -0.34 -25.07 -17.52
CA ILE A 66 -1.34 -26.12 -17.40
C ILE A 66 -1.63 -26.41 -15.92
N GLY A 67 -0.59 -26.47 -15.08
CA GLY A 67 -0.74 -26.67 -13.63
C GLY A 67 -0.92 -25.35 -12.88
N PHE A 68 -0.23 -24.29 -13.31
CA PHE A 68 -0.16 -23.00 -12.65
C PHE A 68 -0.64 -21.87 -13.58
N PRO A 69 -1.90 -21.87 -14.02
CA PRO A 69 -2.39 -20.83 -14.93
C PRO A 69 -2.35 -19.46 -14.22
N PRO A 70 -1.76 -18.42 -14.84
CA PRO A 70 -1.85 -17.05 -14.32
C PRO A 70 -3.30 -16.64 -14.08
N LYS A 71 -3.55 -15.89 -13.02
CA LYS A 71 -4.85 -15.32 -12.71
C LYS A 71 -5.19 -14.18 -13.67
N SER A 72 -4.19 -13.41 -14.08
CA SER A 72 -4.26 -12.39 -15.11
C SER A 72 -2.98 -12.38 -15.95
N GLY A 73 -3.03 -11.74 -17.12
CA GLY A 73 -1.85 -11.60 -17.98
C GLY A 73 -1.18 -12.93 -18.33
N ALA A 74 0.15 -12.95 -18.24
CA ALA A 74 1.02 -14.07 -18.55
C ALA A 74 2.18 -14.25 -17.54
N ALA A 75 2.39 -13.35 -16.58
CA ALA A 75 3.52 -13.38 -15.66
C ALA A 75 3.07 -13.58 -14.20
N VAL A 76 3.77 -14.45 -13.49
CA VAL A 76 3.56 -14.71 -12.05
C VAL A 76 4.92 -14.69 -11.35
N ILE A 77 4.94 -14.51 -10.03
CA ILE A 77 6.16 -14.78 -9.24
C ILE A 77 6.09 -16.15 -8.56
N ILE A 78 7.22 -16.85 -8.50
CA ILE A 78 7.42 -18.13 -7.81
C ILE A 78 8.37 -17.94 -6.62
N ASP A 79 8.22 -18.75 -5.59
CA ASP A 79 9.16 -18.85 -4.48
C ASP A 79 10.50 -19.46 -4.93
N ASP A 80 11.55 -18.66 -4.93
CA ASP A 80 12.87 -19.03 -5.44
C ASP A 80 13.77 -19.53 -4.30
N GLY A 81 13.67 -20.84 -4.02
CA GLY A 81 14.52 -21.55 -3.06
C GLY A 81 14.26 -21.29 -1.57
N ALA A 82 13.29 -20.43 -1.22
CA ALA A 82 12.88 -20.13 0.15
C ALA A 82 11.53 -19.38 0.16
N PRO A 83 10.84 -19.28 1.33
CA PRO A 83 9.62 -18.47 1.47
C PRO A 83 9.78 -17.04 0.96
N ILE A 84 8.76 -16.53 0.25
CA ILE A 84 8.74 -15.13 -0.19
C ILE A 84 8.47 -14.23 1.01
N ALA A 85 9.31 -13.23 1.22
CA ALA A 85 9.07 -12.18 2.20
C ALA A 85 8.78 -10.85 1.49
N LEU A 86 7.71 -10.18 1.90
CA LEU A 86 7.31 -8.86 1.45
C LEU A 86 7.50 -7.89 2.61
N SER A 87 8.29 -6.83 2.41
CA SER A 87 8.47 -5.75 3.39
C SER A 87 7.95 -4.44 2.81
N PHE A 88 7.02 -3.79 3.49
CA PHE A 88 6.37 -2.57 3.02
C PHE A 88 7.12 -1.33 3.49
N ALA A 89 7.35 -0.37 2.59
CA ALA A 89 8.03 0.88 2.93
C ALA A 89 7.22 1.73 3.93
N SER A 90 5.90 1.60 3.89
CA SER A 90 4.94 2.12 4.87
C SER A 90 3.95 1.01 5.23
N GLY A 91 3.42 1.04 6.45
CA GLY A 91 2.43 0.04 6.87
C GLY A 91 1.19 0.03 5.97
N VAL A 92 0.65 -1.16 5.70
CA VAL A 92 -0.55 -1.37 4.88
C VAL A 92 -1.70 -1.91 5.73
N TYR A 93 -2.94 -1.63 5.32
CA TYR A 93 -4.15 -2.14 5.99
C TYR A 93 -4.45 -3.59 5.62
N SER A 94 -4.19 -3.96 4.37
CA SER A 94 -4.38 -5.33 3.91
C SER A 94 -3.43 -5.69 2.78
N VAL A 95 -3.26 -7.00 2.64
CA VAL A 95 -2.53 -7.68 1.57
C VAL A 95 -3.44 -8.80 1.03
N ALA A 96 -3.41 -9.03 -0.28
CA ALA A 96 -4.09 -10.13 -0.93
C ALA A 96 -3.31 -10.59 -2.16
N GLY A 97 -3.49 -11.83 -2.57
CA GLY A 97 -2.91 -12.37 -3.80
C GLY A 97 -3.58 -13.66 -4.22
N TYR A 98 -3.42 -14.02 -5.49
CA TYR A 98 -3.95 -15.26 -6.06
C TYR A 98 -2.84 -16.29 -6.20
N PHE A 99 -3.12 -17.52 -5.78
CA PHE A 99 -2.12 -18.57 -5.65
C PHE A 99 -2.52 -19.87 -6.35
N ASN A 100 -1.53 -20.49 -6.99
CA ASN A 100 -1.55 -21.91 -7.35
C ASN A 100 -0.37 -22.58 -6.64
N TYR A 101 -0.53 -23.81 -6.16
CA TYR A 101 0.49 -24.41 -5.28
C TYR A 101 0.45 -25.94 -5.26
N THR A 102 1.61 -26.55 -5.07
CA THR A 102 1.80 -28.01 -4.92
C THR A 102 1.83 -28.46 -3.45
N SER A 103 1.99 -27.51 -2.53
CA SER A 103 2.03 -27.74 -1.08
C SER A 103 1.27 -26.64 -0.35
N GLY A 104 0.65 -26.98 0.78
CA GLY A 104 -0.22 -26.06 1.52
C GLY A 104 0.51 -24.78 1.90
N LEU A 105 -0.17 -23.64 1.73
CA LEU A 105 0.40 -22.32 1.93
C LEU A 105 0.07 -21.74 3.30
N ARG A 106 1.01 -20.92 3.77
CA ARG A 106 0.86 -20.10 4.96
C ARG A 106 1.27 -18.67 4.67
N LEU A 107 0.37 -17.73 4.93
CA LEU A 107 0.62 -16.29 4.93
C LEU A 107 0.67 -15.81 6.37
N ASP A 108 1.84 -15.36 6.81
CA ASP A 108 2.04 -14.75 8.13
C ASP A 108 2.22 -13.23 7.96
N ALA A 109 1.41 -12.42 8.63
CA ALA A 109 1.48 -10.97 8.60
C ALA A 109 2.02 -10.41 9.92
N TYR A 110 2.96 -9.46 9.85
CA TYR A 110 3.65 -8.88 10.99
C TYR A 110 3.57 -7.35 10.98
N ASP A 111 3.60 -6.73 12.16
CA ASP A 111 3.78 -5.29 12.29
C ASP A 111 5.25 -4.86 12.22
N SER A 112 5.51 -3.57 12.40
CA SER A 112 6.86 -2.99 12.36
C SER A 112 7.75 -3.38 13.55
N ALA A 113 7.19 -4.01 14.58
CA ALA A 113 7.93 -4.55 15.72
C ALA A 113 8.17 -6.07 15.57
N ASP A 114 7.96 -6.62 14.37
CA ASP A 114 8.02 -8.05 14.05
C ASP A 114 7.07 -8.91 14.89
N GLN A 115 5.97 -8.33 15.40
CA GLN A 115 4.93 -9.10 16.08
C GLN A 115 3.94 -9.67 15.07
N LEU A 116 3.64 -10.97 15.19
CA LEU A 116 2.65 -11.64 14.35
C LEU A 116 1.26 -11.07 14.63
N LEU A 117 0.64 -10.53 13.58
CA LEU A 117 -0.73 -10.00 13.61
C LEU A 117 -1.76 -11.08 13.30
N GLY A 118 -1.39 -12.03 12.44
CA GLY A 118 -2.22 -13.16 12.11
C GLY A 118 -1.62 -14.04 11.04
N THR A 119 -2.22 -15.22 10.90
CA THR A 119 -1.85 -16.24 9.93
C THR A 119 -3.08 -16.64 9.13
N VAL A 120 -2.90 -16.81 7.82
CA VAL A 120 -3.90 -17.36 6.91
C VAL A 120 -3.32 -18.62 6.27
N PHE A 121 -4.09 -19.69 6.26
CA PHE A 121 -3.73 -20.94 5.59
C PHE A 121 -4.52 -21.07 4.29
N SER A 122 -3.93 -21.76 3.31
CA SER A 122 -4.68 -22.23 2.15
C SER A 122 -5.76 -23.23 2.54
N SER A 123 -6.81 -23.30 1.73
CA SER A 123 -7.93 -24.21 1.93
C SER A 123 -7.57 -25.66 1.59
N TYR A 124 -6.54 -25.85 0.78
CA TYR A 124 -6.07 -27.15 0.28
C TYR A 124 -4.56 -27.30 0.49
N LEU A 125 -4.06 -28.53 0.38
CA LEU A 125 -2.63 -28.83 0.36
C LEU A 125 -2.06 -28.77 -1.06
N ALA A 126 -2.87 -29.05 -2.08
CA ALA A 126 -2.50 -28.82 -3.48
C ALA A 126 -3.66 -28.14 -4.22
N ASN A 127 -3.34 -27.12 -5.01
CA ASN A 127 -4.29 -26.39 -5.83
C ASN A 127 -3.68 -26.09 -7.21
N LEU A 128 -3.96 -26.98 -8.15
CA LEU A 128 -3.39 -27.01 -9.50
C LEU A 128 -4.48 -27.27 -10.53
N ALA A 129 -4.36 -26.64 -11.70
CA ALA A 129 -5.36 -26.74 -12.76
C ALA A 129 -5.24 -27.99 -13.66
N ASP A 130 -4.12 -28.72 -13.57
CA ASP A 130 -3.82 -29.88 -14.40
C ASP A 130 -4.52 -31.18 -13.94
N GLY A 131 -5.34 -31.09 -12.89
CA GLY A 131 -6.04 -32.21 -12.28
C GLY A 131 -5.26 -32.94 -11.18
N SER A 132 -4.06 -32.46 -10.82
CA SER A 132 -3.29 -32.99 -9.68
C SER A 132 -3.55 -32.26 -8.35
N GLY A 133 -4.40 -31.23 -8.35
CA GLY A 133 -4.87 -30.55 -7.14
C GLY A 133 -5.80 -31.44 -6.28
N ASP A 134 -6.02 -31.01 -5.04
CA ASP A 134 -6.91 -31.71 -4.12
C ASP A 134 -8.36 -31.71 -4.64
N PRO A 135 -9.17 -32.75 -4.31
CA PRO A 135 -10.57 -32.81 -4.73
C PRO A 135 -11.38 -31.56 -4.31
N GLY A 136 -11.93 -30.85 -5.29
CA GLY A 136 -12.71 -29.63 -5.07
C GLY A 136 -11.89 -28.34 -5.06
N SER A 137 -10.56 -28.42 -5.15
CA SER A 137 -9.71 -27.26 -5.40
C SER A 137 -9.98 -26.67 -6.78
N LEU A 138 -9.81 -25.35 -6.89
CA LEU A 138 -9.88 -24.61 -8.14
C LEU A 138 -8.69 -23.65 -8.18
N PRO A 139 -7.98 -23.57 -9.32
CA PRO A 139 -6.77 -22.76 -9.44
C PRO A 139 -7.03 -21.29 -9.11
N ASN A 140 -5.96 -20.59 -8.72
CA ASN A 140 -5.97 -19.19 -8.29
C ASN A 140 -6.81 -18.99 -7.01
N GLU A 141 -6.44 -19.65 -5.91
CA GLU A 141 -7.03 -19.37 -4.60
C GLU A 141 -6.61 -17.98 -4.11
N LEU A 142 -7.57 -17.21 -3.62
CA LEU A 142 -7.30 -15.92 -3.00
C LEU A 142 -6.91 -16.12 -1.52
N LEU A 143 -5.68 -15.76 -1.16
CA LEU A 143 -5.32 -15.54 0.24
C LEU A 143 -5.26 -14.04 0.51
N SER A 144 -5.85 -13.63 1.63
CA SER A 144 -5.86 -12.22 2.03
C SER A 144 -5.84 -12.08 3.54
N PHE A 145 -5.16 -11.03 4.01
CA PHE A 145 -5.12 -10.65 5.41
C PHE A 145 -5.31 -9.13 5.53
N GLY A 146 -6.11 -8.69 6.50
CA GLY A 146 -6.38 -7.28 6.74
C GLY A 146 -6.53 -6.98 8.22
N THR A 147 -6.18 -5.75 8.60
CA THR A 147 -6.19 -5.25 9.98
C THR A 147 -6.53 -3.76 9.99
N GLY A 148 -7.13 -3.28 11.08
CA GLY A 148 -7.35 -1.85 11.31
C GLY A 148 -6.19 -1.16 12.03
N SER A 149 -5.55 -1.86 12.98
CA SER A 149 -4.38 -1.41 13.75
C SER A 149 -3.88 -2.59 14.62
N PRO A 150 -2.56 -2.82 14.76
CA PRO A 150 -1.47 -2.11 14.07
C PRO A 150 -1.44 -2.44 12.58
N LEU A 151 -0.71 -1.63 11.79
CA LEU A 151 -0.56 -1.82 10.35
C LEU A 151 0.41 -2.95 10.04
N ILE A 152 0.21 -3.60 8.89
CA ILE A 152 1.07 -4.67 8.38
C ILE A 152 2.34 -4.02 7.83
N ALA A 153 3.51 -4.40 8.33
CA ALA A 153 4.81 -3.96 7.83
C ALA A 153 5.54 -5.05 7.05
N LYS A 154 5.24 -6.33 7.33
CA LYS A 154 5.88 -7.46 6.68
C LYS A 154 4.90 -8.62 6.50
N VAL A 155 5.02 -9.33 5.38
CA VAL A 155 4.30 -10.57 5.11
C VAL A 155 5.30 -11.65 4.70
N VAL A 156 5.12 -12.87 5.20
CA VAL A 156 5.90 -14.04 4.79
C VAL A 156 4.95 -15.08 4.23
N LEU A 157 5.21 -15.48 2.98
CA LEU A 157 4.46 -16.50 2.24
C LEU A 157 5.30 -17.77 2.18
N SER A 158 4.82 -18.82 2.84
CA SER A 158 5.52 -20.10 2.96
C SER A 158 4.73 -21.22 2.30
N GLY A 159 5.42 -22.01 1.47
CA GLY A 159 4.95 -23.32 0.99
C GLY A 159 5.96 -24.40 1.38
N ASP A 160 6.50 -25.12 0.41
CA ASP A 160 7.61 -26.05 0.62
C ASP A 160 8.90 -25.28 1.01
N PRO A 161 9.63 -25.68 2.07
CA PRO A 161 10.89 -25.07 2.44
C PRO A 161 11.98 -25.09 1.35
N ALA A 162 11.90 -26.01 0.38
CA ALA A 162 12.83 -26.08 -0.76
C ALA A 162 12.55 -25.03 -1.84
N GLY A 163 11.41 -24.32 -1.78
CA GLY A 163 10.97 -23.39 -2.81
C GLY A 163 10.26 -24.08 -3.99
N TYR A 164 9.94 -23.28 -5.01
CA TYR A 164 9.27 -23.66 -6.26
C TYR A 164 7.94 -24.39 -6.06
N SER A 165 7.24 -24.03 -4.99
CA SER A 165 6.04 -24.71 -4.52
C SER A 165 4.76 -23.94 -4.81
N PHE A 166 4.85 -22.64 -5.09
CA PHE A 166 3.67 -21.84 -5.41
C PHE A 166 3.95 -20.69 -6.36
N THR A 167 2.93 -20.32 -7.13
CA THR A 167 2.92 -19.07 -7.88
C THR A 167 2.01 -18.06 -7.19
N LEU A 168 2.40 -16.79 -7.23
CA LEU A 168 1.63 -15.64 -6.79
C LEU A 168 1.39 -14.71 -7.98
N ASP A 169 0.13 -14.36 -8.18
CA ASP A 169 -0.32 -13.40 -9.18
C ASP A 169 -1.23 -12.32 -8.55
N ASP A 170 -1.32 -11.16 -9.20
CA ASP A 170 -2.15 -10.02 -8.82
C ASP A 170 -2.00 -9.61 -7.33
N LEU A 171 -0.77 -9.47 -6.84
CA LEU A 171 -0.48 -9.03 -5.48
C LEU A 171 -1.12 -7.65 -5.25
N THR A 172 -2.09 -7.59 -4.34
CA THR A 172 -2.85 -6.39 -4.05
C THR A 172 -2.61 -5.92 -2.62
N ILE A 173 -2.34 -4.62 -2.46
CA ILE A 173 -2.16 -3.99 -1.16
C ILE A 173 -3.07 -2.78 -1.02
N VAL A 174 -3.49 -2.51 0.22
CA VAL A 174 -4.27 -1.32 0.58
C VAL A 174 -3.40 -0.44 1.48
N THR A 175 -2.85 0.64 0.93
CA THR A 175 -1.88 1.49 1.63
C THR A 175 -2.55 2.32 2.71
N ALA A 176 -1.83 2.52 3.83
CA ALA A 176 -2.16 3.56 4.79
C ALA A 176 -1.37 4.81 4.43
N ASP A 177 -1.79 5.55 3.40
CA ASP A 177 -1.06 6.76 3.02
C ASP A 177 -1.09 7.78 4.17
N ARG A 178 0.11 8.17 4.62
CA ARG A 178 0.34 9.45 5.28
C ARG A 178 0.78 10.47 4.23
N GLN A 179 -0.10 10.86 3.31
CA GLN A 179 0.06 12.18 2.71
C GLN A 179 -0.21 13.18 3.83
N GLY A 180 0.87 13.73 4.39
CA GLY A 180 0.81 14.67 5.50
C GLY A 180 -0.12 15.83 5.16
N VAL A 181 -1.30 15.83 5.77
CA VAL A 181 -2.14 17.03 5.84
C VAL A 181 -1.28 18.09 6.52
N PRO A 182 -1.03 19.27 5.90
CA PRO A 182 -0.44 20.39 6.61
C PRO A 182 -1.23 20.57 7.90
N GLU A 183 -0.56 20.57 9.06
CA GLU A 183 -1.22 20.69 10.36
C GLU A 183 -2.33 21.74 10.25
N PRO A 184 -3.56 21.46 10.74
CA PRO A 184 -4.64 22.41 10.64
C PRO A 184 -4.13 23.76 11.10
N GLY A 185 -4.39 24.82 10.32
CA GLY A 185 -4.00 26.19 10.65
C GLY A 185 -4.61 26.70 11.96
N SER A 186 -5.06 25.84 12.87
CA SER A 186 -5.53 26.10 14.23
C SER A 186 -4.62 27.07 14.97
N TRP A 187 -3.29 26.95 14.86
CA TRP A 187 -2.36 27.91 15.45
C TRP A 187 -2.44 29.29 14.77
N ALA A 188 -2.53 29.31 13.44
CA ALA A 188 -2.70 30.56 12.69
C ALA A 188 -4.05 31.22 13.01
N LEU A 189 -5.14 30.46 13.13
CA LEU A 189 -6.48 30.94 13.50
C LEU A 189 -6.55 31.39 14.95
N LEU A 190 -5.90 30.69 15.87
CA LEU A 190 -5.79 31.09 17.28
C LEU A 190 -4.99 32.39 17.40
N ALA A 191 -3.87 32.51 16.67
CA ALA A 191 -3.05 33.72 16.64
C ALA A 191 -3.79 34.91 16.01
N LEU A 192 -4.50 34.69 14.89
CA LEU A 192 -5.36 35.69 14.25
C LEU A 192 -6.50 36.13 15.17
N GLY A 193 -7.17 35.18 15.84
CA GLY A 193 -8.22 35.46 16.81
C GLY A 193 -7.73 36.30 17.99
N ALA A 194 -6.54 35.97 18.52
CA ALA A 194 -5.90 36.75 19.58
C ALA A 194 -5.51 38.16 19.11
N ALA A 195 -4.96 38.30 17.91
CA ALA A 195 -4.58 39.60 17.34
C ALA A 195 -5.79 40.52 17.12
N CYS A 196 -6.91 39.99 16.62
CA CYS A 196 -8.17 40.73 16.46
C CYS A 196 -8.75 41.20 17.80
N LEU A 197 -8.67 40.37 18.86
CA LEU A 197 -9.14 40.74 20.20
C LEU A 197 -8.27 41.84 20.84
N VAL A 198 -6.96 41.81 20.63
CA VAL A 198 -6.05 42.86 21.13
C VAL A 198 -6.25 44.17 20.36
N GLY A 199 -6.34 44.10 19.03
CA GLY A 199 -6.56 45.28 18.18
C GLY A 199 -7.89 45.99 18.43
N SER A 200 -8.97 45.23 18.69
CA SER A 200 -10.28 45.80 19.02
C SER A 200 -10.30 46.50 20.38
N ARG A 201 -9.57 45.99 21.38
CA ARG A 201 -9.47 46.63 22.71
C ARG A 201 -8.66 47.93 22.69
N LEU A 202 -7.65 48.03 21.83
CA LEU A 202 -6.83 49.25 21.72
C LEU A 202 -7.60 50.39 21.03
N ARG A 203 -8.54 50.08 20.13
CA ARG A 203 -9.38 51.08 19.45
C ARG A 203 -10.50 51.67 20.31
N TRP A 204 -10.87 51.05 21.43
CA TRP A 204 -11.92 51.54 22.33
C TRP A 204 -11.42 52.50 23.42
N ARG A 205 -10.09 52.69 23.53
CA ARG A 205 -9.48 53.51 24.60
C ARG A 205 -8.81 54.79 24.09
N GLY A 206 -9.03 55.17 22.82
CA GLY A 206 -8.58 56.44 22.22
C GLY A 206 -9.74 57.14 21.58
#